data_AF-F5XNW4-F1
#
_entry.id   AF-F5XNW4-F1
#
_cell.length_a   1.000
_cell.length_b   1.000
_cell.length_c   1.000
_cell.angle_alpha   90.00
_cell.angle_beta   90.00
_cell.angle_gamma   90.00
#
_symmetry.space_group_name_H-M   'P 1'
#
loop_
_entity.id
_entity.type
_entity.pdbx_description
1 polymer ?
#
loop_
_entity_poly.entity_id
_entity_poly.type
_entity_poly.pdbx_seq_one_letter_code
_entity_poly.pdbx_strand_id
1 'polypeptide(L)'
;MVGAGETEYLMISVEPGLTLAGQRSFSIAYRLEFLREWDACRERGAKARLLRENDLAHATVRRWIRARDSGELEESMSKASKPGRASASVERAELARLRVENERLRRQVAQAEAAQDILGKAFELLQGINESSQNEEDPQIPPALMSATEYAAWLKRHRLS
;
A
#
# COMPACT_ATOMS: atom_id res chain seq x y z
N MET A 1 -20.41 21.90 -42.75
CA MET A 1 -19.16 22.62 -43.07
C MET A 1 -19.45 24.08 -42.68
N VAL A 2 -19.04 24.60 -41.53
CA VAL A 2 -17.74 24.57 -40.86
C VAL A 2 -17.97 24.37 -39.35
N GLY A 3 -17.11 23.56 -38.73
CA GLY A 3 -17.20 23.19 -37.32
C GLY A 3 -17.10 24.41 -36.41
N ALA A 4 -18.02 24.50 -35.45
CA ALA A 4 -17.83 25.32 -34.27
C ALA A 4 -16.62 24.76 -33.54
N GLY A 5 -15.47 25.43 -33.69
CA GLY A 5 -14.31 25.17 -32.86
C GLY A 5 -14.71 25.51 -31.44
N GLU A 6 -15.00 24.47 -30.65
CA GLU A 6 -14.88 24.52 -29.20
C GLU A 6 -13.49 25.06 -28.91
N THR A 7 -13.40 26.35 -28.61
CA THR A 7 -12.27 26.89 -27.85
C THR A 7 -12.31 26.18 -26.52
N GLU A 8 -11.62 25.04 -26.47
CA GLU A 8 -11.28 24.30 -25.27
C GLU A 8 -10.60 25.30 -24.34
N TYR A 9 -11.38 25.84 -23.40
CA TYR A 9 -10.91 26.74 -22.37
C TYR A 9 -9.89 25.95 -21.54
N LEU A 10 -8.61 26.25 -21.75
CA LEU A 10 -7.49 25.73 -20.94
C LEU A 10 -7.53 26.39 -19.56
N MET A 11 -8.57 26.08 -18.79
CA MET A 11 -8.72 26.48 -17.40
C MET A 11 -7.48 26.01 -16.63
N ILE A 12 -6.71 26.94 -16.05
CA ILE A 12 -5.62 26.60 -15.13
C ILE A 12 -6.21 25.63 -14.10
N SER A 13 -5.71 24.40 -14.13
CA SER A 13 -6.33 23.27 -13.43
C SER A 13 -5.94 23.26 -11.95
N VAL A 14 -4.95 24.06 -11.59
CA VAL A 14 -4.50 24.27 -10.21
C VAL A 14 -5.26 25.46 -9.63
N GLU A 15 -5.96 25.26 -8.52
CA GLU A 15 -6.54 26.37 -7.76
C GLU A 15 -5.45 27.05 -6.89
N PRO A 16 -5.46 28.39 -6.75
CA PRO A 16 -4.58 29.08 -5.81
C PRO A 16 -4.98 28.75 -4.37
N GLY A 17 -3.99 28.42 -3.54
CA GLY A 17 -4.22 28.15 -2.12
C GLY A 17 -4.37 29.42 -1.28
N LEU A 18 -4.51 29.24 0.03
CA LEU A 18 -4.49 30.31 1.03
C LEU A 18 -3.25 30.16 1.92
N THR A 19 -2.65 31.28 2.31
CA THR A 19 -1.62 31.32 3.36
C THR A 19 -2.27 31.20 4.75
N LEU A 20 -1.47 30.92 5.78
CA LEU A 20 -1.93 30.90 7.19
C LEU A 20 -2.58 32.23 7.63
N ALA A 21 -2.24 33.34 6.97
CA ALA A 21 -2.81 34.67 7.19
C ALA A 21 -4.01 34.97 6.27
N GLY A 22 -4.58 33.96 5.60
CA GLY A 22 -5.73 34.09 4.70
C GLY A 22 -5.45 34.83 3.39
N GLN A 23 -4.19 35.16 3.09
CA GLN A 23 -3.81 35.79 1.82
C GLN A 23 -3.74 34.74 0.71
N ARG A 24 -4.13 35.11 -0.52
CA ARG A 24 -4.05 34.23 -1.69
C ARG A 24 -2.59 33.82 -1.93
N SER A 25 -2.36 32.51 -1.97
CA SER A 25 -1.05 31.88 -2.17
C SER A 25 -1.01 31.16 -3.50
N PHE A 26 -0.07 31.56 -4.36
CA PHE A 26 0.11 30.92 -5.66
C PHE A 26 1.19 29.86 -5.54
N SER A 27 0.80 28.58 -5.65
CA SER A 27 1.74 27.45 -5.68
C SER A 27 2.69 27.57 -6.88
N ILE A 28 3.83 26.88 -6.84
CA ILE A 28 4.77 26.92 -7.98
C ILE A 28 4.14 26.29 -9.22
N ALA A 29 3.36 25.22 -9.05
CA ALA A 29 2.60 24.58 -10.12
C ALA A 29 1.62 25.56 -10.79
N TYR A 30 0.85 26.31 -9.98
CA TYR A 30 -0.06 27.34 -10.47
C TYR A 30 0.66 28.37 -11.35
N ARG A 31 1.79 28.90 -10.86
CA ARG A 31 2.56 29.92 -11.58
C ARG A 31 3.08 29.41 -12.92
N LEU A 32 3.47 28.13 -13.01
CA LEU A 32 3.95 27.51 -14.24
C LEU A 32 2.83 27.34 -15.28
N GLU A 33 1.68 26.82 -14.87
CA GLU A 33 0.53 26.69 -15.75
C GLU A 33 0.09 28.06 -16.27
N PHE A 34 -0.04 29.04 -15.37
CA PHE A 34 -0.37 30.41 -15.75
C PHE A 34 0.64 30.99 -16.76
N LEU A 35 1.94 30.81 -16.55
CA LEU A 35 2.96 31.33 -17.47
C LEU A 35 2.93 30.64 -18.84
N ARG A 36 2.61 29.33 -18.90
CA ARG A 36 2.43 28.62 -20.17
C ARG A 36 1.25 29.18 -20.96
N GLU A 37 0.13 29.40 -20.28
CA GLU A 37 -1.08 29.95 -20.91
C GLU A 37 -0.88 31.42 -21.32
N TRP A 38 -0.15 32.18 -20.50
CA TRP A 38 0.27 33.54 -20.81
C TRP A 38 1.10 33.63 -22.10
N ASP A 39 1.99 32.66 -22.34
CA ASP A 39 2.81 32.60 -23.56
C ASP A 39 2.00 32.08 -24.77
N ALA A 40 0.97 31.26 -24.52
CA ALA A 40 0.04 30.78 -25.55
C ALA A 40 -0.93 31.87 -26.04
N CYS A 41 -1.19 32.92 -25.25
CA CYS A 41 -2.06 34.03 -25.63
C CYS A 41 -1.52 34.83 -26.84
N ARG A 42 -2.07 34.59 -28.03
CA ARG A 42 -1.73 35.31 -29.28
C ARG A 42 -2.73 36.39 -29.71
N GLU A 43 -3.98 36.29 -29.28
CA GLU A 43 -5.04 37.22 -29.66
C GLU A 43 -4.96 38.56 -28.92
N ARG A 44 -5.45 39.62 -29.57
CA ARG A 44 -5.53 40.95 -28.95
C ARG A 44 -6.49 40.90 -27.76
N GLY A 45 -5.95 41.17 -26.58
CA GLY A 45 -6.74 41.20 -25.33
C GLY A 45 -6.84 39.86 -24.60
N ALA A 46 -6.32 38.75 -25.15
CA ALA A 46 -6.29 37.45 -24.47
C ALA A 46 -5.59 37.52 -23.11
N LYS A 47 -4.44 38.18 -23.03
CA LYS A 47 -3.71 38.41 -21.77
C LYS A 47 -4.52 39.20 -20.74
N ALA A 48 -5.27 40.20 -21.18
CA ALA A 48 -6.12 41.01 -20.30
C ALA A 48 -7.38 40.27 -19.83
N ARG A 49 -7.84 39.28 -20.60
CA ARG A 49 -8.89 38.35 -20.19
C ARG A 49 -8.34 37.36 -19.15
N LEU A 50 -7.22 36.72 -19.44
CA LEU A 50 -6.56 35.75 -18.57
C LEU A 50 -6.26 36.33 -17.17
N LEU A 51 -5.81 37.59 -17.10
CA LEU A 51 -5.59 38.29 -15.83
C LEU A 51 -6.87 38.48 -15.01
N ARG A 52 -8.01 38.77 -15.66
CA ARG A 52 -9.29 38.98 -14.98
C ARG A 52 -9.90 37.67 -14.50
N GLU A 53 -9.82 36.62 -15.33
CA GLU A 53 -10.30 35.27 -14.98
C GLU A 53 -9.52 34.69 -13.78
N ASN A 54 -8.22 35.00 -13.69
CA ASN A 54 -7.39 34.57 -12.59
C ASN A 54 -7.27 35.60 -11.46
N ASP A 55 -7.96 36.74 -11.52
CA ASP A 55 -7.86 37.86 -10.57
C ASP A 55 -6.39 38.19 -10.21
N LEU A 56 -5.56 38.40 -11.23
CA LEU A 56 -4.14 38.65 -11.10
C LEU A 56 -3.77 40.06 -11.55
N ALA A 57 -2.98 40.74 -10.72
CA ALA A 57 -2.38 42.00 -11.08
C ALA A 57 -1.23 41.80 -12.08
N HIS A 58 -1.13 42.70 -13.06
CA HIS A 58 -0.06 42.69 -14.07
C HIS A 58 1.35 42.76 -13.45
N ALA A 59 1.49 43.43 -12.30
CA ALA A 59 2.76 43.49 -11.56
C ALA A 59 3.19 42.12 -11.01
N THR A 60 2.23 41.29 -10.58
CA THR A 60 2.45 39.93 -10.09
C THR A 60 2.98 39.04 -11.21
N VAL A 61 2.31 39.06 -12.37
CA VAL A 61 2.73 38.26 -13.52
C VAL A 61 4.10 38.70 -14.05
N ARG A 62 4.36 40.01 -14.11
CA ARG A 62 5.70 40.51 -14.48
C ARG A 62 6.80 39.99 -13.55
N ARG A 63 6.52 39.84 -12.26
CA ARG A 63 7.46 39.25 -11.29
C ARG A 63 7.71 37.77 -11.60
N TRP A 64 6.67 37.02 -11.93
CA TRP A 64 6.80 35.60 -12.28
C TRP A 64 7.58 35.38 -13.57
N ILE A 65 7.35 36.22 -14.59
CA ILE A 65 8.14 36.19 -15.82
C ILE A 65 9.62 36.43 -15.51
N ARG A 66 9.93 37.47 -14.72
CA ARG A 66 11.32 37.75 -14.32
C ARG A 66 11.95 36.59 -13.55
N ALA A 67 11.23 36.01 -12.59
CA ALA A 67 11.71 34.88 -11.79
C ALA A 67 11.90 33.60 -12.63
N ARG A 68 11.11 33.42 -13.69
CA ARG A 68 11.36 32.36 -14.68
C ARG A 68 12.61 32.66 -15.48
N ASP A 69 12.71 33.86 -16.03
CA ASP A 69 13.81 34.25 -16.91
C ASP A 69 15.16 34.31 -16.17
N SER A 70 15.16 34.56 -14.85
CA SER A 70 16.35 34.50 -13.99
C SER A 70 16.66 33.10 -13.44
N GLY A 71 15.81 32.10 -13.71
CA GLY A 71 15.96 30.73 -13.19
C GLY A 71 15.56 30.54 -11.72
N GLU A 72 15.17 31.60 -11.00
CA GLU A 72 14.72 31.54 -9.59
C GLU A 72 13.51 30.61 -9.39
N LEU A 73 12.65 30.51 -10.41
CA LEU A 73 11.46 29.67 -10.36
C LEU A 73 11.82 28.17 -10.41
N GLU A 74 12.83 27.79 -11.19
CA GLU A 74 13.38 26.43 -11.25
C GLU A 74 14.17 26.07 -9.99
N GLU A 75 14.91 27.04 -9.45
CA GLU A 75 15.60 26.90 -8.18
C GLU A 75 14.60 26.69 -7.03
N SER A 76 13.46 27.41 -7.06
CA SER A 76 12.38 27.26 -6.08
C SER A 76 11.72 25.89 -6.15
N MET A 77 11.54 25.32 -7.35
CA MET A 77 11.10 23.92 -7.50
C MET A 77 12.10 22.95 -6.88
N SER A 78 13.39 23.13 -7.19
CA SER A 78 14.46 22.28 -6.68
C SER A 78 14.59 22.34 -5.15
N LYS A 79 14.31 23.51 -4.54
CA LYS A 79 14.23 23.68 -3.09
C LYS A 79 12.98 23.05 -2.49
N ALA A 80 11.83 23.16 -3.15
CA ALA A 80 10.58 22.53 -2.70
C ALA A 80 10.63 21.00 -2.76
N SER A 81 11.36 20.42 -3.72
CA SER A 81 11.57 18.97 -3.81
C SER A 81 12.57 18.42 -2.79
N LYS A 82 13.32 19.27 -2.09
CA LYS A 82 14.23 18.84 -1.03
C LYS A 82 13.45 18.75 0.28
N PRO A 83 13.36 17.56 0.92
CA PRO A 83 12.78 17.46 2.24
C PRO A 83 13.52 18.41 3.19
N GLY A 84 12.77 19.28 3.85
CA GLY A 84 13.34 20.22 4.83
C GLY A 84 14.08 19.44 5.92
N ARG A 85 15.12 20.03 6.51
CA ARG A 85 15.96 19.38 7.53
C ARG A 85 15.14 18.77 8.69
N ALA A 86 13.99 19.36 9.01
CA ALA A 86 13.03 18.84 9.98
C ALA A 86 12.29 17.59 9.48
N SER A 87 11.79 17.55 8.24
CA SER A 87 11.09 16.37 7.69
C SER A 87 12.04 15.18 7.55
N ALA A 88 13.27 15.43 7.07
CA ALA A 88 14.31 14.41 6.99
C ALA A 88 14.69 13.80 8.37
N SER A 89 14.53 14.55 9.46
CA SER A 89 14.75 14.05 10.82
C SER A 89 13.60 13.17 11.31
N VAL A 90 12.36 13.55 11.00
CA VAL A 90 11.14 12.78 11.34
C VAL A 90 11.12 11.46 10.57
N GLU A 91 11.36 11.50 9.26
CA GLU A 91 11.44 10.31 8.40
C GLU A 91 12.52 9.32 8.89
N ARG A 92 13.68 9.80 9.33
CA ARG A 92 14.73 8.95 9.90
C ARG A 92 14.31 8.29 11.21
N ALA A 93 13.61 9.01 12.08
CA ALA A 93 13.11 8.47 13.34
C ALA A 93 12.04 7.40 13.11
N GLU A 94 11.14 7.63 12.16
CA GLU A 94 10.12 6.65 11.76
C GLU A 94 10.75 5.40 11.14
N LEU A 95 11.73 5.56 10.25
CA LEU A 95 12.48 4.44 9.68
C LEU A 95 13.19 3.60 10.75
N ALA A 96 13.75 4.23 11.79
CA ALA A 96 14.37 3.51 12.89
C ALA A 96 13.32 2.70 13.68
N ARG A 97 12.17 3.30 14.01
CA ARG A 97 11.07 2.62 14.69
C ARG A 97 10.53 1.45 13.87
N LEU A 98 10.30 1.65 12.58
CA LEU A 98 9.80 0.62 11.67
C LEU A 98 10.77 -0.56 11.55
N ARG A 99 12.09 -0.32 11.57
CA ARG A 99 13.09 -1.41 11.56
C ARG A 99 13.02 -2.26 12.83
N VAL A 100 12.96 -1.63 14.00
CA VAL A 100 12.83 -2.33 15.28
C VAL A 100 11.55 -3.15 15.31
N GLU A 101 10.44 -2.58 14.85
CA GLU A 101 9.17 -3.28 14.79
C GLU A 101 9.19 -4.44 13.79
N ASN A 102 9.83 -4.26 12.62
CA ASN A 102 9.98 -5.34 11.65
C ASN A 102 10.80 -6.51 12.20
N GLU A 103 11.89 -6.24 12.91
CA GLU A 103 12.67 -7.27 13.58
C GLU A 103 11.86 -8.01 14.65
N ARG A 104 11.08 -7.28 15.45
CA ARG A 104 10.19 -7.85 16.47
C ARG A 104 9.14 -8.78 15.83
N LEU A 105 8.47 -8.31 14.78
CA LEU A 105 7.47 -9.08 14.05
C LEU A 105 8.07 -10.33 13.41
N ARG A 106 9.27 -10.22 12.80
CA ARG A 106 9.98 -11.38 12.24
C ARG A 106 10.28 -12.45 13.29
N ARG A 107 10.67 -12.06 14.51
CA ARG A 107 10.87 -13.01 15.61
C ARG A 107 9.56 -13.70 16.02
N GLN A 108 8.45 -12.97 16.06
CA GLN A 108 7.14 -13.55 16.37
C GLN A 108 6.67 -14.54 15.32
N VAL A 109 6.86 -14.21 14.04
CA VAL A 109 6.57 -15.12 12.92
C VAL A 109 7.40 -16.39 13.06
N ALA A 110 8.72 -16.28 13.25
CA ALA A 110 9.58 -17.45 13.42
C ALA A 110 9.17 -18.32 14.63
N GLN A 111 8.74 -17.71 15.73
CA GLN A 111 8.25 -18.44 16.90
C GLN A 111 6.93 -19.17 16.62
N ALA A 112 6.00 -18.53 15.90
CA ALA A 112 4.72 -19.12 15.50
C ALA A 112 4.92 -20.30 14.53
N GLU A 113 5.82 -20.15 13.56
CA GLU A 113 6.20 -21.22 12.63
C GLU A 113 6.80 -22.43 13.38
N ALA A 114 7.71 -22.18 14.33
CA ALA A 114 8.28 -23.26 15.15
C ALA A 114 7.21 -23.97 16.00
N ALA A 115 6.22 -23.24 16.53
CA ALA A 115 5.11 -23.84 17.25
C ALA A 115 4.24 -24.72 16.33
N GLN A 116 3.97 -24.27 15.11
CA GLN A 116 3.23 -25.04 14.11
C GLN A 116 3.96 -26.34 13.75
N ASP A 117 5.27 -26.31 13.58
CA ASP A 117 6.08 -27.51 13.32
C ASP A 117 6.01 -28.52 14.47
N ILE A 118 6.08 -28.05 15.71
CA ILE A 118 5.98 -28.92 16.90
C ILE A 118 4.59 -29.56 16.97
N LEU A 119 3.53 -28.77 16.73
CA LEU A 119 2.16 -29.28 16.73
C LEU A 119 1.92 -30.28 15.60
N GLY A 120 2.48 -30.03 14.41
CA GLY A 120 2.44 -30.97 13.28
C GLY A 120 3.07 -32.31 13.63
N LYS A 121 4.29 -32.29 14.19
CA LYS A 121 4.98 -33.52 14.65
C LYS A 121 4.23 -34.25 15.75
N ALA A 122 3.65 -33.53 16.71
CA ALA A 122 2.85 -34.12 17.76
C ALA A 122 1.59 -34.80 17.20
N PHE A 123 0.94 -34.18 16.21
CA PHE A 123 -0.21 -34.75 15.52
C PHE A 123 0.15 -36.02 14.73
N GLU A 124 1.26 -36.01 13.99
CA GLU A 124 1.77 -37.20 13.30
C GLU A 124 2.03 -38.37 14.27
N LEU A 125 2.66 -38.10 15.42
CA LEU A 125 2.88 -39.11 16.45
C LEU A 125 1.57 -39.69 16.99
N LEU A 126 0.57 -38.84 17.25
CA LEU A 126 -0.75 -39.29 17.71
C LEU A 126 -1.46 -40.14 16.65
N GLN A 127 -1.36 -39.78 15.37
CA GLN A 127 -1.88 -40.61 14.28
C GLN A 127 -1.20 -41.98 14.23
N GLY A 128 0.13 -42.03 14.33
CA GLY A 128 0.87 -43.30 14.34
C GLY A 128 0.49 -44.21 15.51
N ILE A 129 0.25 -43.66 16.71
CA ILE A 129 -0.25 -44.43 17.85
C ILE A 129 -1.65 -44.97 17.56
N ASN A 130 -2.56 -44.13 17.06
CA ASN A 130 -3.93 -44.53 16.74
C ASN A 130 -3.97 -45.63 15.67
N GLU A 131 -3.20 -45.50 14.60
CA GLU A 131 -3.06 -46.53 13.56
C GLU A 131 -2.51 -47.84 14.13
N SER A 132 -1.49 -47.78 15.00
CA SER A 132 -0.95 -48.98 15.65
C SER A 132 -1.98 -49.68 16.56
N SER A 133 -2.85 -48.92 17.22
CA SER A 133 -3.93 -49.47 18.06
C SER A 133 -5.09 -50.06 17.25
N GLN A 134 -5.41 -49.47 16.08
CA GLN A 134 -6.41 -50.04 15.16
C GLN A 134 -5.93 -51.31 14.46
N ASN A 135 -4.61 -51.49 14.31
CA ASN A 135 -4.03 -52.73 13.79
C ASN A 135 -4.06 -53.89 14.81
N GLU A 136 -4.45 -53.64 16.06
CA GLU A 136 -4.80 -54.67 17.05
C GLU A 136 -6.31 -54.99 17.07
N GLU A 137 -6.99 -54.86 15.94
CA GLU A 137 -8.35 -55.41 15.75
C GLU A 137 -8.30 -56.93 15.52
N ASP A 138 -7.98 -57.67 16.58
CA ASP A 138 -8.73 -58.88 16.89
C ASP A 138 -8.80 -58.93 18.42
N PRO A 139 -9.93 -58.56 19.06
CA PRO A 139 -10.08 -58.79 20.48
C PRO A 139 -9.89 -60.30 20.69
N GLN A 140 -8.73 -60.69 21.19
CA GLN A 140 -8.43 -62.02 21.70
C GLN A 140 -9.30 -62.22 22.95
N ILE A 141 -10.62 -62.28 22.77
CA ILE A 141 -11.52 -62.84 23.77
C ILE A 141 -10.99 -64.27 23.95
N PRO A 142 -10.51 -64.63 25.15
CA PRO A 142 -10.07 -66.00 25.40
C PRO A 142 -11.17 -66.95 24.94
N PRO A 143 -10.88 -68.02 24.19
CA PRO A 143 -11.93 -68.89 23.65
C PRO A 143 -12.89 -69.44 24.72
N ALA A 144 -12.42 -69.52 25.97
CA ALA A 144 -13.19 -69.87 27.16
C ALA A 144 -14.33 -68.88 27.53
N LEU A 145 -14.29 -67.65 27.01
CA LEU A 145 -15.27 -66.58 27.24
C LEU A 145 -16.14 -66.30 26.02
N MET A 146 -15.95 -67.01 24.90
CA MET A 146 -16.78 -66.88 23.71
C MET A 146 -18.12 -67.61 23.87
N SER A 147 -19.18 -67.07 23.30
CA SER A 147 -20.41 -67.85 23.13
C SER A 147 -20.17 -69.03 22.17
N ALA A 148 -20.99 -70.08 22.24
CA ALA A 148 -20.82 -71.28 21.43
C ALA A 148 -20.77 -70.99 19.91
N THR A 149 -21.54 -69.99 19.46
CA THR A 149 -21.58 -69.53 18.06
C THR A 149 -20.31 -68.77 17.66
N GLU A 150 -19.75 -67.98 18.56
CA GLU A 150 -18.51 -67.23 18.34
C GLU A 150 -17.29 -68.17 18.31
N TYR A 151 -17.27 -69.18 19.19
CA TYR A 151 -16.21 -70.18 19.22
C TYR A 151 -16.17 -71.04 17.94
N ALA A 152 -17.33 -71.41 17.39
CA ALA A 152 -17.41 -72.14 16.12
C ALA A 152 -16.87 -71.32 14.93
N ALA A 153 -17.13 -70.01 14.92
CA ALA A 153 -16.57 -69.10 13.91
C ALA A 153 -15.05 -68.94 14.09
N TRP A 154 -14.58 -68.85 15.32
CA TRP A 154 -13.15 -68.79 15.67
C TRP A 154 -12.38 -70.03 15.20
N LEU A 155 -12.91 -71.23 15.44
CA LEU A 155 -12.30 -72.50 14.99
C LEU A 155 -12.20 -72.59 13.46
N LYS A 156 -13.24 -72.16 12.73
CA LYS A 156 -13.21 -72.10 11.25
C LYS A 156 -12.16 -71.12 10.74
N ARG A 157 -12.06 -69.93 11.34
CA ARG A 157 -11.08 -68.89 10.96
C ARG A 157 -9.64 -69.37 11.13
N HIS A 158 -9.38 -70.17 12.18
CA HIS A 158 -8.06 -70.72 12.48
C HIS A 158 -7.79 -72.09 11.85
N ARG A 159 -8.72 -72.64 11.05
CA ARG A 159 -8.65 -73.98 10.47
C ARG A 159 -8.37 -75.08 11.51
N LEU A 160 -8.97 -74.93 12.68
CA LEU A 160 -8.87 -75.88 13.80
C LEU A 160 -10.10 -76.82 13.87
N SER A 161 -10.98 -76.75 12.86
CA SER A 161 -12.24 -77.49 12.73
C SER A 161 -12.23 -78.41 11.51
#